data_AF-A0A4R8MWB6-F1
#
_entry.id   AF-A0A4R8MWB6-F1
#
_cell.length_a   1.000
_cell.length_b   1.000
_cell.length_c   1.000
_cell.angle_alpha   90.00
_cell.angle_beta   90.00
_cell.angle_gamma   90.00
#
_symmetry.space_group_name_H-M   'P 1'
#
loop_
_entity.id
_entity.type
_entity.pdbx_description
1 polymer ?
#
loop_
_entity_poly.entity_id
_entity_poly.type
_entity_poly.pdbx_seq_one_letter_code
_entity_poly.pdbx_strand_id
1 'polypeptide(L)'
;MRYVNSRPKEIEFQKLIRKKLAKDLLSFGYKIIYDNNKLKLSDDRSWVFKIVFKGNDTIEIFNDDWRDYTEFFRIKINNLEQKFIRISKDSDLSEELEKLKNLISDNS
;
A
#
# COMPACT_ATOMS: atom_id res chain seq x y z
N MET A 1 -21.98 10.45 -14.95
CA MET A 1 -21.11 10.04 -13.81
C MET A 1 -20.07 11.12 -13.60
N ARG A 2 -20.01 11.77 -12.44
CA ARG A 2 -18.92 12.71 -12.11
C ARG A 2 -17.69 11.88 -11.78
N TYR A 3 -16.67 11.96 -12.62
CA TYR A 3 -15.38 11.31 -12.40
C TYR A 3 -14.72 11.93 -11.17
N VAL A 4 -14.45 11.12 -10.14
CA VAL A 4 -13.84 11.58 -8.89
C VAL A 4 -12.35 11.32 -8.95
N ASN A 5 -11.54 12.39 -8.96
CA ASN A 5 -10.09 12.30 -8.96
C ASN A 5 -9.57 11.88 -7.56
N SER A 6 -9.36 10.58 -7.33
CA SER A 6 -8.84 10.01 -6.07
C SER A 6 -7.33 10.17 -5.87
N ARG A 7 -6.61 10.66 -6.89
CA ARG A 7 -5.15 10.75 -6.94
C ARG A 7 -4.50 11.49 -5.75
N PRO A 8 -5.06 12.60 -5.21
CA PRO A 8 -4.47 13.24 -4.03
C PRO A 8 -4.46 12.33 -2.80
N LYS A 9 -5.58 11.62 -2.55
CA LYS A 9 -5.69 10.67 -1.44
C LYS A 9 -4.83 9.45 -1.63
N GLU A 10 -4.68 8.97 -2.87
CA GLU A 10 -3.74 7.92 -3.19
C GLU A 10 -2.32 8.30 -2.77
N ILE A 11 -1.83 9.45 -3.25
CA ILE A 11 -0.50 9.96 -2.89
C ILE A 11 -0.34 10.11 -1.38
N GLU A 12 -1.38 10.58 -0.69
CA GLU A 12 -1.39 10.71 0.76
C GLU A 12 -1.30 9.35 1.46
N PHE A 13 -2.10 8.36 1.03
CA PHE A 13 -2.07 7.01 1.58
C PHE A 13 -0.73 6.32 1.35
N GLN A 14 -0.15 6.48 0.14
CA GLN A 14 1.20 6.01 -0.14
C GLN A 14 2.24 6.62 0.82
N LYS A 15 2.11 7.92 1.14
CA LYS A 15 2.98 8.58 2.14
C LYS A 15 2.75 8.02 3.54
N LEU A 16 1.50 7.74 3.92
CA LEU A 16 1.17 7.13 5.22
C LEU A 16 1.78 5.74 5.35
N ILE A 17 1.68 4.91 4.31
CA ILE A 17 2.33 3.59 4.28
C ILE A 17 3.84 3.74 4.47
N ARG A 18 4.49 4.63 3.70
CA ARG A 18 5.95 4.81 3.76
C ARG A 18 6.46 5.44 5.07
N LYS A 19 5.67 6.30 5.71
CA LYS A 19 6.12 7.04 6.91
C LYS A 19 5.67 6.42 8.22
N LYS A 20 4.43 5.92 8.29
CA LYS A 20 3.81 5.43 9.52
C LYS A 20 3.86 3.91 9.56
N LEU A 21 3.22 3.22 8.60
CA LEU A 21 3.24 1.76 8.58
C LEU A 21 4.65 1.19 8.50
N ALA A 22 5.52 1.76 7.67
CA ALA A 22 6.90 1.29 7.57
C ALA A 22 7.64 1.38 8.91
N LYS A 23 7.44 2.45 9.70
CA LYS A 23 8.04 2.56 11.04
C LYS A 23 7.53 1.47 11.97
N ASP A 24 6.23 1.21 11.95
CA ASP A 24 5.60 0.20 12.78
C ASP A 24 6.13 -1.20 12.41
N LEU A 25 6.15 -1.54 11.12
CA LEU A 25 6.69 -2.83 10.64
C LEU A 25 8.19 -3.00 10.94
N LEU A 26 8.98 -1.93 10.78
CA LEU A 26 10.40 -1.95 11.16
C LEU A 26 10.57 -2.25 12.65
N SER A 27 9.70 -1.71 13.52
CA SER A 27 9.73 -1.99 14.96
C SER A 27 9.39 -3.44 15.29
N PHE A 28 8.64 -4.13 14.42
CA PHE A 28 8.35 -5.56 14.52
C PHE A 28 9.40 -6.45 13.83
N GLY A 29 10.53 -5.88 13.38
CA GLY A 29 11.63 -6.63 12.79
C GLY A 29 11.52 -6.88 11.28
N TYR A 30 10.49 -6.36 10.62
CA TYR A 30 10.41 -6.38 9.16
C TYR A 30 11.44 -5.43 8.55
N LYS A 31 11.82 -5.67 7.29
CA LYS A 31 12.69 -4.79 6.50
C LYS A 31 12.05 -4.52 5.14
N ILE A 32 12.20 -3.30 4.62
CA ILE A 32 11.78 -3.00 3.25
C ILE A 32 12.76 -3.66 2.28
N ILE A 33 12.29 -4.61 1.48
CA ILE A 33 13.10 -5.29 0.45
C ILE A 33 12.84 -4.76 -0.96
N TYR A 34 11.72 -4.06 -1.15
CA TYR A 34 11.39 -3.39 -2.41
C TYR A 34 10.51 -2.16 -2.16
N ASP A 35 10.79 -1.05 -2.84
CA ASP A 35 9.95 0.15 -2.89
C ASP A 35 10.10 0.79 -4.28
N ASN A 36 9.00 0.81 -5.04
CA ASN A 36 8.98 1.33 -6.40
C ASN A 36 9.31 2.82 -6.48
N ASN A 37 9.17 3.60 -5.39
CA ASN A 37 9.54 5.03 -5.36
C ASN A 37 11.04 5.27 -5.54
N LYS A 38 11.86 4.22 -5.37
CA LYS A 38 13.31 4.27 -5.60
C LYS A 38 13.69 3.92 -7.04
N LEU A 39 12.73 3.49 -7.85
CA LEU A 39 12.94 3.23 -9.28
C LEU A 39 12.95 4.56 -10.04
N LYS A 40 13.75 4.64 -11.11
CA LYS A 40 13.78 5.81 -11.98
C LYS A 40 12.46 5.90 -12.75
N LEU A 41 11.93 7.11 -12.90
CA LEU A 41 10.66 7.43 -13.59
C LEU A 41 10.57 6.93 -15.04
N SER A 42 11.69 6.53 -15.66
CA SER A 42 11.74 5.97 -17.01
C SER A 42 11.27 4.51 -17.09
N ASP A 43 10.99 3.86 -15.96
CA ASP A 43 10.48 2.50 -15.91
C ASP A 43 8.95 2.54 -16.08
N ASP A 44 8.39 1.79 -17.02
CA ASP A 44 6.94 1.74 -17.28
C ASP A 44 6.11 1.32 -16.05
N ARG A 45 6.77 0.75 -15.03
CA ARG A 45 6.18 0.34 -13.75
C ARG A 45 6.15 1.44 -12.68
N SER A 46 6.68 2.63 -12.98
CA SER A 46 6.75 3.76 -12.04
C SER A 46 5.36 4.29 -11.64
N TRP A 47 4.34 3.97 -12.43
CA TRP A 47 2.95 4.40 -12.25
C TRP A 47 2.20 3.57 -11.20
N VAL A 48 2.77 2.45 -10.77
CA VAL A 48 2.16 1.51 -9.84
C VAL A 48 2.90 1.56 -8.52
N PHE A 49 2.27 2.07 -7.46
CA PHE A 49 2.74 1.91 -6.10
C PHE A 49 2.94 0.43 -5.77
N LYS A 50 4.14 0.09 -5.31
CA LYS A 50 4.44 -1.21 -4.73
C LYS A 50 5.54 -1.07 -3.70
N ILE A 51 5.28 -1.57 -2.50
CA ILE A 51 6.24 -1.71 -1.41
C ILE A 51 6.18 -3.13 -0.85
N VAL A 52 7.33 -3.70 -0.54
CA VAL A 52 7.45 -5.05 0.00
C VAL A 52 8.30 -5.04 1.26
N PHE A 53 7.75 -5.63 2.30
CA PHE A 53 8.39 -5.85 3.60
C PHE A 53 8.68 -7.34 3.79
N LYS A 54 9.83 -7.65 4.40
CA LYS A 54 10.21 -9.02 4.76
C LYS A 54 10.63 -9.11 6.22
N GLY A 55 9.94 -9.94 6.97
CA GLY A 55 10.29 -10.41 8.31
C GLY A 55 10.22 -11.94 8.31
N ASN A 56 9.47 -12.52 9.25
CA ASN A 56 9.04 -13.92 9.17
C ASN A 56 8.23 -14.11 7.89
N ASP A 57 7.21 -13.26 7.71
CA ASP A 57 6.37 -13.24 6.52
C ASP A 57 6.82 -12.20 5.50
N THR A 58 6.29 -12.33 4.28
CA THR A 58 6.49 -11.34 3.21
C THR A 58 5.20 -10.58 3.01
N ILE A 59 5.22 -9.26 3.22
CA ILE A 59 4.06 -8.38 3.05
C ILE A 59 4.28 -7.54 1.80
N GLU A 60 3.43 -7.69 0.80
CA GLU A 60 3.40 -6.85 -0.40
C GLU A 60 2.17 -5.96 -0.36
N ILE A 61 2.37 -4.65 -0.51
CA ILE A 61 1.29 -3.68 -0.63
C ILE A 61 1.46 -2.98 -1.97
N PHE A 62 0.45 -3.05 -2.82
CA PHE A 62 0.51 -2.50 -4.17
C PHE A 62 -0.87 -2.07 -4.65
N ASN A 63 -0.93 -1.20 -5.65
CA ASN A 63 -2.15 -1.02 -6.42
C ASN A 63 -2.06 -1.79 -7.75
N ASP A 64 -3.20 -2.18 -8.32
CA ASP A 64 -3.21 -2.73 -9.67
C ASP A 64 -3.21 -1.62 -10.71
N ASP A 65 -2.46 -1.88 -11.80
CA ASP A 65 -2.35 -1.02 -12.96
C ASP A 65 -3.60 -1.17 -13.82
N TRP A 66 -4.61 -0.35 -13.54
CA TRP A 66 -5.72 -0.17 -14.44
C TRP A 66 -5.97 1.34 -14.54
N ARG A 67 -5.73 1.83 -15.75
CA ARG A 67 -5.75 3.23 -16.16
C ARG A 67 -6.88 3.99 -15.46
N ASP A 68 -6.49 5.10 -14.85
CA ASP A 68 -7.32 6.19 -14.33
C ASP A 68 -7.92 6.09 -12.91
N TYR A 69 -7.94 4.93 -12.23
CA TYR A 69 -8.62 4.85 -10.92
C TYR A 69 -7.94 3.92 -9.90
N THR A 70 -6.92 4.43 -9.20
CA THR A 70 -6.30 3.75 -8.06
C THR A 70 -7.14 3.90 -6.78
N GLU A 71 -8.38 3.40 -6.79
CA GLU A 71 -9.22 3.41 -5.59
C GLU A 71 -8.87 2.29 -4.61
N PHE A 72 -8.04 1.31 -5.01
CA PHE A 72 -7.79 0.10 -4.23
C PHE A 72 -6.31 -0.22 -4.06
N PHE A 73 -5.93 -0.59 -2.85
CA PHE A 73 -4.63 -1.16 -2.51
C PHE A 73 -4.83 -2.64 -2.16
N ARG A 74 -4.06 -3.50 -2.82
CA ARG A 74 -3.98 -4.93 -2.55
C ARG A 74 -2.89 -5.22 -1.54
N ILE A 75 -3.16 -6.21 -0.69
CA ILE A 75 -2.21 -6.69 0.32
C ILE A 75 -2.05 -8.19 0.13
N LYS A 76 -0.80 -8.63 -0.08
CA LYS A 76 -0.43 -10.03 -0.06
C LYS A 76 0.45 -10.32 1.13
N ILE A 77 0.15 -11.40 1.85
CA ILE A 77 1.01 -11.94 2.91
C ILE A 77 1.42 -13.35 2.47
N ASN A 78 2.72 -13.61 2.38
CA ASN A 78 3.27 -14.87 1.87
C ASN A 78 2.72 -15.28 0.49
N ASN A 79 2.58 -14.30 -0.41
CA ASN A 79 2.05 -14.46 -1.76
C ASN A 79 0.56 -14.89 -1.84
N LEU A 80 -0.13 -15.00 -0.69
CA LEU A 80 -1.58 -15.16 -0.63
C LEU A 80 -2.22 -13.79 -0.58
N GLU A 81 -3.17 -13.53 -1.49
CA GLU A 81 -3.96 -12.30 -1.44
C GLU A 81 -4.87 -12.33 -0.22
N GLN A 82 -4.64 -11.39 0.69
CA GLN A 82 -5.36 -11.33 1.95
C GLN A 82 -6.59 -10.43 1.82
N LYS A 83 -6.40 -9.17 1.38
CA LYS A 83 -7.49 -8.18 1.28
C LYS A 83 -7.19 -7.05 0.30
N PHE A 84 -8.24 -6.27 0.05
CA PHE A 84 -8.24 -4.97 -0.60
C PHE A 84 -8.58 -3.86 0.39
N ILE A 85 -7.93 -2.72 0.27
CA ILE A 85 -8.21 -1.48 0.99
C ILE A 85 -8.73 -0.45 -0.01
N ARG A 86 -9.87 0.19 0.28
CA ARG A 86 -10.49 1.17 -0.61
C ARG A 86 -10.24 2.59 -0.13
N ILE A 87 -9.48 3.36 -0.90
CA ILE A 87 -9.19 4.76 -0.64
C ILE A 87 -10.00 5.68 -1.56
N SER A 88 -11.30 5.76 -1.29
CA SER A 88 -12.19 6.68 -2.00
C SER A 88 -12.07 8.11 -1.46
N LYS A 89 -12.63 9.10 -2.17
CA LYS A 89 -12.64 10.51 -1.74
C LYS A 89 -13.34 10.73 -0.39
N ASP A 90 -14.18 9.80 0.05
CA ASP A 90 -14.91 9.88 1.32
C ASP A 90 -14.31 9.01 2.43
N SER A 91 -13.34 8.13 2.12
CA SER A 91 -12.71 7.23 3.11
C SER A 91 -11.78 7.97 4.10
N ASP A 92 -11.83 7.65 5.39
CA ASP A 92 -10.81 8.11 6.35
C ASP A 92 -9.51 7.32 6.16
N LEU A 93 -8.44 8.00 5.72
CA LEU A 93 -7.15 7.37 5.45
C LEU A 93 -6.49 6.79 6.72
N SER A 94 -6.77 7.35 7.90
CA SER A 94 -6.26 6.83 9.16
C SER A 94 -6.95 5.52 9.52
N GLU A 95 -8.26 5.44 9.32
CA GLU A 95 -9.03 4.21 9.51
C GLU A 95 -8.54 3.10 8.57
N GLU A 96 -8.36 3.41 7.29
CA GLU A 96 -7.83 2.45 6.31
C GLU A 96 -6.40 1.97 6.66
N LEU A 97 -5.58 2.84 7.23
CA LEU A 97 -4.25 2.47 7.72
C LEU A 97 -4.31 1.55 8.95
N GLU A 98 -5.24 1.77 9.87
CA GLU A 98 -5.41 0.90 11.03
C GLU A 98 -6.00 -0.47 10.62
N LYS A 99 -6.91 -0.53 9.62
CA LYS A 99 -7.37 -1.79 9.02
C LYS A 99 -6.20 -2.60 8.44
N LEU A 100 -5.27 -1.93 7.76
CA LEU A 100 -4.06 -2.54 7.22
C LEU A 100 -3.19 -3.16 8.32
N LYS A 101 -2.98 -2.42 9.42
CA LYS A 101 -2.21 -2.89 10.57
C LYS A 101 -2.83 -4.12 11.21
N ASN A 102 -4.12 -4.06 11.52
CA ASN A 102 -4.82 -5.16 12.14
C ASN A 102 -4.74 -6.42 11.28
N LEU A 103 -4.90 -6.28 9.96
CA LEU A 103 -4.75 -7.41 9.04
C LEU A 103 -3.36 -8.06 9.12
N ILE A 104 -2.30 -7.25 9.21
CA ILE A 104 -0.93 -7.77 9.30
C ILE A 104 -0.71 -8.45 10.67
N SER A 105 -1.17 -7.83 11.75
CA SER A 105 -1.05 -8.37 13.10
C SER A 105 -1.81 -9.69 13.29
N ASP A 106 -2.99 -9.85 12.69
CA ASP A 106 -3.77 -11.09 12.77
C ASP A 106 -3.12 -12.27 12.02
N ASN A 107 -2.16 -11.99 11.14
CA ASN A 107 -1.46 -12.98 10.32
C ASN A 107 0.01 -13.21 10.73
N SER A 108 0.52 -12.50 11.75
CA SER A 108 1.89 -12.62 12.28
C SER A 108 1.93 -13.48 13.55
#